data_AF-A0A9P9J9V5-F1
#
_entry.id   AF-A0A9P9J9V5-F1
#
_cell.length_a   1.000
_cell.length_b   1.000
_cell.length_c   1.000
_cell.angle_alpha   90.00
_cell.angle_beta   90.00
_cell.angle_gamma   90.00
#
_symmetry.space_group_name_H-M   'P 1'
#
loop_
_entity.id
_entity.type
_entity.pdbx_description
1 polymer ?
#
loop_
_entity_poly.entity_id
_entity_poly.type
_entity_poly.pdbx_seq_one_letter_code
_entity_poly.pdbx_strand_id
1 'polypeptide(L)'
;MQRTAPYVDARYEWILAAKDVFMRPCMKGISDQSIRLIHHLRHNPYVKPCGQRYAELIFKEASLFDESIQMGKNKPVVDQDPDRPWILLPTVKRLAADDKRLWALIESYNEPWTSCIPLAGLFPQPAYAVGFKQDVFTSEELARLSALFGDPVTGQPSIVLASHNMFFSFLTCEVRTTDPWLNMADRQNVHSAAISIGGIVELFRAAGRAHEIDREILAFSVSHDQTVMRIYGHYPVITDEKTAYHRYPIYAFTISPQCTKNRWSAYQFTMNMYDTWMPHHLAKLRRAINQLPLPPNADAAYADASYATTPQAVVSHAALPRAVVSPVRQLVSQDLTTRFDFCFSGLTGRLQEFQGFLGFQGLQ
;
A
#
# COMPACT_ATOMS: atom_id res chain seq x y z
N MET A 1 19.85 7.83 1.38
CA MET A 1 19.45 8.35 2.72
C MET A 1 18.19 9.23 2.70
N GLN A 2 17.80 9.86 1.58
CA GLN A 2 16.61 10.74 1.52
C GLN A 2 15.24 10.02 1.67
N ARG A 3 15.08 8.77 1.17
CA ARG A 3 13.78 8.06 1.15
C ARG A 3 13.20 7.74 2.53
N THR A 4 14.05 7.53 3.53
CA THR A 4 13.65 7.08 4.88
C THR A 4 13.62 8.21 5.90
N ALA A 5 14.21 9.37 5.59
CA ALA A 5 14.47 10.44 6.54
C ALA A 5 13.21 10.93 7.28
N PRO A 6 12.03 11.10 6.65
CA PRO A 6 10.83 11.52 7.36
C PRO A 6 10.33 10.49 8.39
N TYR A 7 10.53 9.20 8.12
CA TYR A 7 9.98 8.10 8.90
C TYR A 7 10.81 7.73 10.13
N VAL A 8 12.07 8.22 10.19
CA VAL A 8 12.97 8.10 11.34
C VAL A 8 12.32 8.71 12.58
N ASP A 9 11.68 9.87 12.40
CA ASP A 9 11.09 10.64 13.47
C ASP A 9 9.77 10.01 13.96
N ALA A 10 9.65 9.80 15.27
CA ALA A 10 8.41 9.30 15.87
C ALA A 10 7.23 10.25 15.68
N ARG A 11 7.49 11.55 15.51
CA ARG A 11 6.47 12.57 15.23
C ARG A 11 5.77 12.35 13.88
N TYR A 12 6.35 11.54 12.99
CA TYR A 12 5.69 11.17 11.74
C TYR A 12 4.35 10.44 11.97
N GLU A 13 4.20 9.75 13.10
CA GLU A 13 2.92 9.13 13.48
C GLU A 13 1.82 10.18 13.71
N TRP A 14 2.18 11.38 14.18
CA TRP A 14 1.24 12.49 14.33
C TRP A 14 0.86 13.10 12.99
N ILE A 15 1.80 13.15 12.04
CA ILE A 15 1.53 13.58 10.66
C ILE A 15 0.53 12.63 10.01
N LEU A 16 0.72 11.31 10.17
CA LEU A 16 -0.22 10.29 9.71
C LEU A 16 -1.60 10.44 10.39
N ALA A 17 -1.62 10.61 11.72
CA ALA A 17 -2.88 10.78 12.46
C ALA A 17 -3.64 12.04 12.04
N ALA A 18 -2.95 13.13 11.70
CA ALA A 18 -3.56 14.34 11.15
C ALA A 18 -4.16 14.15 9.74
N LYS A 19 -3.87 13.01 9.10
CA LYS A 19 -4.46 12.56 7.84
C LYS A 19 -5.39 11.34 8.05
N ASP A 20 -5.88 11.15 9.27
CA ASP A 20 -6.75 10.03 9.67
C ASP A 20 -6.12 8.64 9.46
N VAL A 21 -4.79 8.54 9.45
CA VAL A 21 -4.05 7.28 9.35
C VAL A 21 -3.47 6.91 10.72
N PHE A 22 -3.88 5.77 11.25
CA PHE A 22 -3.55 5.36 12.61
C PHE A 22 -2.77 4.06 12.64
N MET A 23 -1.62 4.07 13.33
CA MET A 23 -0.78 2.89 13.57
C MET A 23 -1.33 1.97 14.68
N ARG A 24 -2.65 1.87 14.81
CA ARG A 24 -3.34 1.07 15.83
C ARG A 24 -4.70 0.58 15.33
N PRO A 25 -5.23 -0.52 15.90
CA PRO A 25 -6.60 -0.93 15.62
C PRO A 25 -7.62 0.15 16.01
N CYS A 26 -8.71 0.22 15.26
CA CYS A 26 -9.91 0.92 15.71
C CYS A 26 -10.53 0.21 16.91
N MET A 27 -11.21 0.94 17.80
CA MET A 27 -11.90 0.35 18.96
C MET A 27 -12.97 -0.67 18.55
N LYS A 28 -13.61 -0.49 17.39
CA LYS A 28 -14.59 -1.43 16.83
C LYS A 28 -13.96 -2.69 16.21
N GLY A 29 -12.63 -2.74 16.10
CA GLY A 29 -11.90 -3.82 15.44
C GLY A 29 -12.16 -3.91 13.93
N ILE A 30 -11.66 -4.99 13.32
CA ILE A 30 -11.93 -5.37 11.93
C ILE A 30 -13.31 -6.04 11.80
N SER A 31 -13.81 -6.21 10.57
CA SER A 31 -15.05 -6.92 10.29
C SER A 31 -14.96 -8.42 10.64
N ASP A 32 -16.09 -9.06 10.91
CA ASP A 32 -16.15 -10.51 11.17
C ASP A 32 -15.65 -11.34 9.98
N GLN A 33 -15.88 -10.86 8.76
CA GLN A 33 -15.37 -11.48 7.55
C GLN A 33 -13.83 -11.42 7.50
N SER A 34 -13.24 -10.28 7.89
CA SER A 34 -11.78 -10.15 7.99
C SER A 34 -11.21 -11.00 9.12
N ILE A 35 -11.90 -11.15 10.25
CA ILE A 35 -11.49 -12.07 11.33
C ILE A 35 -11.39 -13.51 10.80
N ARG A 36 -12.45 -13.99 10.12
CA ARG A 36 -12.47 -15.34 9.51
C ARG A 36 -11.38 -15.50 8.46
N LEU A 37 -11.20 -14.49 7.60
CA LEU A 37 -10.16 -14.47 6.59
C LEU A 37 -8.78 -14.61 7.23
N ILE A 38 -8.43 -13.77 8.21
CA ILE A 38 -7.11 -13.84 8.86
C ILE A 38 -6.92 -15.19 9.55
N HIS A 39 -7.94 -15.72 10.21
CA HIS A 39 -7.87 -17.06 10.78
C HIS A 39 -7.56 -18.12 9.72
N HIS A 40 -8.23 -18.05 8.56
CA HIS A 40 -7.98 -18.95 7.44
C HIS A 40 -6.55 -18.79 6.87
N LEU A 41 -6.12 -17.56 6.56
CA LEU A 41 -4.79 -17.30 6.01
C LEU A 41 -3.66 -17.77 6.94
N ARG A 42 -3.88 -17.73 8.26
CA ARG A 42 -2.90 -18.15 9.26
C ARG A 42 -2.78 -19.66 9.42
N HIS A 43 -3.90 -20.38 9.35
CA HIS A 43 -3.95 -21.79 9.74
C HIS A 43 -4.17 -22.76 8.58
N ASN A 44 -4.57 -22.26 7.40
CA ASN A 44 -4.72 -23.11 6.22
C ASN A 44 -3.37 -23.74 5.89
N PRO A 45 -3.21 -25.07 6.00
CA PRO A 45 -1.93 -25.72 5.73
C PRO A 45 -1.52 -25.43 4.30
N TYR A 46 -0.37 -24.80 4.14
CA TYR A 46 0.16 -24.61 2.79
C TYR A 46 0.74 -25.93 2.29
N VAL A 47 0.13 -26.46 1.24
CA VAL A 47 0.70 -27.57 0.48
C VAL A 47 1.73 -26.98 -0.46
N LYS A 48 3.01 -27.30 -0.17
CA LYS A 48 4.18 -26.94 -0.97
C LYS A 48 3.88 -27.09 -2.48
N PRO A 49 4.29 -26.13 -3.35
CA PRO A 49 4.02 -26.24 -4.78
C PRO A 49 4.70 -27.50 -5.30
N CYS A 50 3.91 -28.37 -5.93
CA CYS A 50 4.44 -29.48 -6.70
C CYS A 50 5.03 -28.92 -7.99
N GLY A 51 6.30 -28.50 -7.91
CA GLY A 51 7.14 -28.10 -9.03
C GLY A 51 8.60 -28.22 -8.59
N GLN A 52 9.37 -29.12 -9.22
CA GLN A 52 10.74 -29.44 -8.82
C GLN A 52 11.65 -28.18 -8.79
N ARG A 53 11.42 -27.20 -9.66
CA ARG A 53 12.35 -26.08 -9.89
C ARG A 53 12.30 -24.98 -8.82
N TYR A 54 11.10 -24.51 -8.44
CA TYR A 54 10.96 -23.47 -7.43
C TYR A 54 11.10 -24.00 -6.00
N ALA A 55 10.67 -25.24 -5.76
CA ALA A 55 10.92 -25.91 -4.49
C ALA A 55 12.43 -25.99 -4.17
N GLU A 56 13.25 -26.46 -5.11
CA GLU A 56 14.71 -26.58 -4.94
C GLU A 56 15.40 -25.23 -4.69
N LEU A 57 14.99 -24.18 -5.39
CA LEU A 57 15.47 -22.81 -5.17
C LEU A 57 15.14 -22.33 -3.75
N ILE A 58 13.91 -22.54 -3.28
CA ILE A 58 13.53 -22.20 -1.91
C ILE A 58 14.38 -22.97 -0.90
N PHE A 59 14.64 -24.28 -1.08
CA PHE A 59 15.48 -25.02 -0.12
C PHE A 59 16.91 -24.51 -0.11
N LYS A 60 17.52 -24.33 -1.28
CA LYS A 60 18.91 -23.86 -1.36
C LYS A 60 19.05 -22.49 -0.70
N GLU A 61 18.13 -21.58 -1.00
CA GLU A 61 18.19 -20.25 -0.42
C GLU A 61 17.71 -20.21 1.04
N ALA A 62 16.82 -21.12 1.44
CA ALA A 62 16.45 -21.31 2.83
C ALA A 62 17.63 -21.77 3.67
N SER A 63 18.43 -22.70 3.17
CA SER A 63 19.66 -23.14 3.82
C SER A 63 20.66 -22.00 3.96
N LEU A 64 20.83 -21.15 2.94
CA LEU A 64 21.72 -19.99 3.01
C LEU A 64 21.27 -18.96 4.07
N PHE A 65 19.96 -18.75 4.22
CA PHE A 65 19.43 -17.90 5.28
C PHE A 65 19.55 -18.55 6.66
N ASP A 66 19.26 -19.85 6.77
CA ASP A 66 19.37 -20.56 8.04
C ASP A 66 20.85 -20.60 8.50
N GLU A 67 21.80 -20.77 7.58
CA GLU A 67 23.24 -20.62 7.83
C GLU A 67 23.60 -19.18 8.23
N SER A 68 23.04 -18.16 7.58
CA SER A 68 23.32 -16.76 7.94
C SER A 68 22.76 -16.41 9.33
N ILE A 69 21.59 -16.92 9.68
CA ILE A 69 20.97 -16.83 11.00
C ILE A 69 21.81 -17.56 12.05
N GLN A 70 22.21 -18.82 11.78
CA GLN A 70 23.04 -19.63 12.69
C GLN A 70 24.42 -19.01 12.94
N MET A 71 25.02 -18.39 11.93
CA MET A 71 26.33 -17.74 12.04
C MET A 71 26.26 -16.31 12.61
N GLY A 72 25.07 -15.80 12.95
CA GLY A 72 24.90 -14.39 13.35
C GLY A 72 25.22 -13.38 12.22
N LYS A 73 25.26 -13.86 10.98
CA LYS A 73 25.58 -13.13 9.75
C LYS A 73 24.33 -12.76 8.93
N ASN A 74 23.14 -12.83 9.52
CA ASN A 74 21.93 -12.44 8.82
C ASN A 74 21.95 -10.95 8.43
N LYS A 75 22.52 -10.11 9.29
CA LYS A 75 22.75 -8.68 9.01
C LYS A 75 23.48 -8.46 7.67
N PRO A 76 24.67 -9.05 7.41
CA PRO A 76 25.32 -9.01 6.10
C PRO A 76 24.46 -9.48 4.91
N VAL A 77 23.62 -10.50 5.05
CA VAL A 77 22.77 -11.00 3.95
C VAL A 77 21.68 -10.00 3.60
N VAL A 78 21.06 -9.42 4.63
CA VAL A 78 20.04 -8.37 4.45
C VAL A 78 20.70 -7.05 4.01
N ASP A 79 21.93 -6.75 4.44
CA ASP A 79 22.69 -5.54 4.04
C ASP A 79 23.24 -5.63 2.61
N GLN A 80 23.66 -6.82 2.14
CA GLN A 80 24.19 -7.03 0.79
C GLN A 80 23.11 -7.00 -0.28
N ASP A 81 21.87 -7.33 0.08
CA ASP A 81 20.75 -7.27 -0.84
C ASP A 81 19.44 -6.93 -0.11
N PRO A 82 19.28 -5.66 0.34
CA PRO A 82 18.10 -5.21 1.09
C PRO A 82 16.81 -5.27 0.27
N ASP A 83 16.92 -5.45 -1.04
CA ASP A 83 15.83 -5.61 -1.99
C ASP A 83 15.45 -7.10 -2.19
N ARG A 84 15.95 -8.04 -1.35
CA ARG A 84 15.55 -9.46 -1.33
C ARG A 84 14.58 -9.82 -0.20
N PRO A 85 13.27 -9.52 -0.34
CA PRO A 85 12.24 -10.02 0.58
C PRO A 85 12.04 -11.54 0.46
N TRP A 86 12.59 -12.21 -0.57
CA TRP A 86 12.17 -13.55 -0.98
C TRP A 86 12.44 -14.66 0.04
N ILE A 87 13.37 -14.42 0.96
CA ILE A 87 13.70 -15.36 2.04
C ILE A 87 12.48 -15.57 2.98
N LEU A 88 11.68 -14.52 3.17
CA LEU A 88 10.54 -14.48 4.07
C LEU A 88 9.20 -14.37 3.33
N LEU A 89 9.18 -13.76 2.15
CA LEU A 89 7.98 -13.56 1.34
C LEU A 89 8.12 -14.18 -0.04
N PRO A 90 7.24 -15.09 -0.48
CA PRO A 90 7.29 -15.60 -1.83
C PRO A 90 7.13 -14.47 -2.86
N THR A 91 8.05 -14.40 -3.83
CA THR A 91 8.01 -13.40 -4.90
C THR A 91 7.10 -13.84 -6.04
N VAL A 92 6.22 -12.93 -6.45
CA VAL A 92 5.31 -13.12 -7.58
C VAL A 92 6.07 -13.47 -8.84
N LYS A 93 7.16 -12.76 -9.17
CA LYS A 93 7.90 -12.98 -10.43
C LYS A 93 8.42 -14.40 -10.56
N ARG A 94 8.88 -14.99 -9.46
CA ARG A 94 9.41 -16.36 -9.45
C ARG A 94 8.27 -17.38 -9.41
N LEU A 95 7.28 -17.17 -8.56
CA LEU A 95 6.12 -18.07 -8.45
C LEU A 95 5.33 -18.18 -9.76
N ALA A 96 5.20 -17.07 -10.49
CA ALA A 96 4.39 -17.04 -11.70
C ALA A 96 5.03 -17.80 -12.87
N ALA A 97 6.27 -18.29 -12.73
CA ALA A 97 6.84 -19.25 -13.67
C ALA A 97 6.12 -20.61 -13.60
N ASP A 98 5.66 -20.99 -12.41
CA ASP A 98 5.00 -22.27 -12.16
C ASP A 98 3.46 -22.12 -12.02
N ASP A 99 2.97 -20.95 -11.61
CA ASP A 99 1.54 -20.68 -11.42
C ASP A 99 1.05 -19.48 -12.25
N LYS A 100 0.36 -19.77 -13.35
CA LYS A 100 -0.21 -18.76 -14.25
C LYS A 100 -1.24 -17.85 -13.59
N ARG A 101 -1.88 -18.25 -12.49
CA ARG A 101 -2.83 -17.39 -11.76
C ARG A 101 -2.14 -16.13 -11.24
N LEU A 102 -0.85 -16.22 -10.95
CA LEU A 102 -0.03 -15.12 -10.45
C LEU A 102 0.49 -14.20 -11.56
N TRP A 103 0.28 -14.52 -12.85
CA TRP A 103 0.54 -13.56 -13.93
C TRP A 103 -0.32 -12.31 -13.82
N ALA A 104 -1.44 -12.38 -13.09
CA ALA A 104 -2.28 -11.24 -12.76
C ALA A 104 -1.55 -10.15 -11.94
N LEU A 105 -0.49 -10.54 -11.24
CA LEU A 105 0.21 -9.69 -10.29
C LEU A 105 1.49 -9.10 -10.89
N ILE A 106 1.84 -7.93 -10.40
CA ILE A 106 3.12 -7.28 -10.63
C ILE A 106 3.79 -7.03 -9.28
N GLU A 107 5.09 -7.19 -9.24
CA GLU A 107 5.90 -6.82 -8.09
C GLU A 107 6.90 -5.74 -8.46
N SER A 108 7.23 -4.89 -7.49
CA SER A 108 8.29 -3.90 -7.61
C SER A 108 9.26 -4.00 -6.45
N TYR A 109 10.50 -3.59 -6.73
CA TYR A 109 11.59 -3.56 -5.76
C TYR A 109 12.13 -2.15 -5.70
N ASN A 110 12.04 -1.53 -4.52
CA ASN A 110 12.54 -0.17 -4.30
C ASN A 110 12.06 0.85 -5.35
N GLU A 111 10.84 0.66 -5.87
CA GLU A 111 10.27 1.53 -6.89
C GLU A 111 9.49 2.67 -6.22
N PRO A 112 9.78 3.94 -6.56
CA PRO A 112 9.02 5.05 -6.02
C PRO A 112 7.61 5.06 -6.61
N TRP A 113 6.61 5.30 -5.77
CA TRP A 113 5.20 5.36 -6.15
C TRP A 113 4.86 6.73 -6.72
N THR A 114 5.46 7.09 -7.86
CA THR A 114 5.34 8.43 -8.45
C THR A 114 3.99 8.69 -9.12
N SER A 115 3.18 7.66 -9.31
CA SER A 115 1.88 7.77 -9.98
C SER A 115 0.73 7.98 -9.00
N CYS A 116 0.94 7.84 -7.68
CA CYS A 116 -0.13 7.98 -6.69
C CYS A 116 -0.32 9.44 -6.25
N ILE A 117 -1.41 9.74 -5.55
CA ILE A 117 -1.54 10.99 -4.78
C ILE A 117 -0.65 10.87 -3.53
N PRO A 118 0.32 11.78 -3.31
CA PRO A 118 1.18 11.69 -2.14
C PRO A 118 0.41 11.99 -0.85
N LEU A 119 0.56 11.14 0.15
CA LEU A 119 0.02 11.39 1.48
C LEU A 119 1.08 12.16 2.29
N ALA A 120 0.66 13.23 2.95
CA ALA A 120 1.56 14.14 3.68
C ALA A 120 2.72 14.68 2.82
N GLY A 121 2.51 14.86 1.52
CA GLY A 121 3.49 15.41 0.58
C GLY A 121 4.67 14.47 0.25
N LEU A 122 4.57 13.18 0.57
CA LEU A 122 5.62 12.20 0.35
C LEU A 122 5.12 11.06 -0.52
N PHE A 123 5.94 10.65 -1.48
CA PHE A 123 5.72 9.42 -2.25
C PHE A 123 6.37 8.24 -1.51
N PRO A 124 5.64 7.14 -1.31
CA PRO A 124 6.25 5.91 -0.82
C PRO A 124 7.29 5.34 -1.79
N GLN A 125 8.25 4.62 -1.25
CA GLN A 125 9.18 3.80 -2.03
C GLN A 125 9.47 2.50 -1.24
N PRO A 126 8.52 1.55 -1.22
CA PRO A 126 8.66 0.31 -0.46
C PRO A 126 9.87 -0.50 -0.95
N ALA A 127 10.53 -1.21 -0.04
CA ALA A 127 11.58 -2.17 -0.42
C ALA A 127 11.03 -3.25 -1.36
N TYR A 128 9.79 -3.68 -1.11
CA TYR A 128 9.03 -4.54 -2.02
C TYR A 128 7.55 -4.19 -1.98
N ALA A 129 6.89 -4.27 -3.12
CA ALA A 129 5.44 -4.12 -3.22
C ALA A 129 4.83 -5.07 -4.24
N VAL A 130 3.55 -5.39 -4.05
CA VAL A 130 2.74 -6.17 -5.00
C VAL A 130 1.42 -5.48 -5.24
N GLY A 131 1.00 -5.47 -6.49
CA GLY A 131 -0.31 -5.05 -6.94
C GLY A 131 -0.75 -5.83 -8.17
N PHE A 132 -1.76 -5.32 -8.86
CA PHE A 132 -2.30 -5.91 -10.08
C PHE A 132 -1.69 -5.26 -11.32
N LYS A 133 -1.49 -6.05 -12.37
CA LYS A 133 -1.15 -5.54 -13.70
C LYS A 133 -2.35 -4.84 -14.32
N GLN A 134 -2.09 -3.97 -15.29
CA GLN A 134 -3.15 -3.44 -16.14
C GLN A 134 -3.91 -4.55 -16.88
N ASP A 135 -3.20 -5.56 -17.40
CA ASP A 135 -3.74 -6.63 -18.26
C ASP A 135 -4.82 -7.49 -17.59
N VAL A 136 -4.99 -7.37 -16.27
CA VAL A 136 -6.09 -8.05 -15.58
C VAL A 136 -7.40 -7.28 -15.67
N PHE A 137 -7.42 -6.07 -16.21
CA PHE A 137 -8.64 -5.30 -16.41
C PHE A 137 -8.99 -5.30 -17.89
N THR A 138 -10.28 -5.47 -18.21
CA THR A 138 -10.74 -5.34 -19.60
C THR A 138 -10.60 -3.90 -20.08
N SER A 139 -10.58 -3.66 -21.39
CA SER A 139 -10.57 -2.30 -21.94
C SER A 139 -11.76 -1.47 -21.44
N GLU A 140 -12.92 -2.10 -21.24
CA GLU A 140 -14.10 -1.47 -20.66
C GLU A 140 -13.92 -1.13 -19.17
N GLU A 141 -13.36 -2.04 -18.38
CA GLU A 141 -13.03 -1.79 -16.97
C GLU A 141 -12.04 -0.63 -16.82
N LEU A 142 -11.03 -0.57 -17.69
CA LEU A 142 -10.07 0.53 -17.73
C LEU A 142 -10.73 1.84 -18.17
N ALA A 143 -11.62 1.82 -19.17
CA ALA A 143 -12.38 3.01 -19.57
C ALA A 143 -13.26 3.52 -18.43
N ARG A 144 -13.89 2.64 -17.65
CA ARG A 144 -14.67 3.00 -16.45
C ARG A 144 -13.80 3.60 -15.35
N LEU A 145 -12.55 3.16 -15.22
CA LEU A 145 -11.57 3.73 -14.29
C LEU A 145 -11.00 5.08 -14.74
N SER A 146 -11.28 5.55 -15.96
CA SER A 146 -10.68 6.76 -16.51
C SER A 146 -10.80 8.00 -15.63
N ALA A 147 -11.93 8.17 -14.93
CA ALA A 147 -12.15 9.28 -14.01
C ALA A 147 -11.29 9.23 -12.74
N LEU A 148 -10.75 8.06 -12.39
CA LEU A 148 -9.88 7.84 -11.23
C LEU A 148 -8.39 7.85 -11.61
N PHE A 149 -8.06 7.88 -12.90
CA PHE A 149 -6.70 8.14 -13.35
C PHE A 149 -6.38 9.62 -13.27
N GLY A 150 -5.12 9.90 -12.93
CA GLY A 150 -4.51 11.17 -13.24
C GLY A 150 -4.12 11.21 -14.72
N ASP A 151 -3.88 12.40 -15.23
CA ASP A 151 -3.27 12.64 -16.54
C ASP A 151 -1.73 12.74 -16.39
N PRO A 152 -0.97 11.74 -16.88
CA PRO A 152 0.48 11.75 -16.75
C PRO A 152 1.15 12.82 -17.62
N VAL A 153 0.53 13.24 -18.72
CA VAL A 153 1.07 14.29 -19.59
C VAL A 153 1.09 15.62 -18.84
N THR A 154 0.08 15.85 -18.01
CA THR A 154 0.01 17.02 -17.12
C THR A 154 0.60 16.77 -15.73
N GLY A 155 1.16 15.59 -15.49
CA GLY A 155 1.75 15.19 -14.20
C GLY A 155 0.73 15.03 -13.06
N GLN A 156 -0.55 14.86 -13.41
CA GLN A 156 -1.61 14.67 -12.43
C GLN A 156 -1.52 13.25 -11.83
N PRO A 157 -1.57 13.13 -10.50
CA PRO A 157 -1.50 11.83 -9.82
C PRO A 157 -2.78 11.02 -10.01
N SER A 158 -2.63 9.70 -10.01
CA SER A 158 -3.71 8.72 -10.06
C SER A 158 -4.13 8.29 -8.66
N ILE A 159 -5.42 8.01 -8.50
CA ILE A 159 -5.99 7.49 -7.26
C ILE A 159 -5.75 5.98 -7.14
N VAL A 160 -5.68 5.27 -8.27
CA VAL A 160 -5.70 3.79 -8.33
C VAL A 160 -4.35 3.17 -8.68
N LEU A 161 -3.35 3.99 -9.05
CA LEU A 161 -1.99 3.55 -9.37
C LEU A 161 -1.01 3.90 -8.26
N ALA A 162 -0.19 2.93 -7.88
CA ALA A 162 0.97 3.15 -7.03
C ALA A 162 2.15 3.66 -7.87
N SER A 163 2.58 2.86 -8.84
CA SER A 163 3.54 3.23 -9.89
C SER A 163 2.87 3.16 -11.27
N HIS A 164 3.62 3.48 -12.32
CA HIS A 164 3.10 3.53 -13.69
C HIS A 164 2.38 2.25 -14.14
N ASN A 165 2.71 1.08 -13.61
CA ASN A 165 2.11 -0.19 -14.03
C ASN A 165 1.51 -1.03 -12.89
N MET A 166 1.40 -0.47 -11.68
CA MET A 166 0.90 -1.17 -10.50
C MET A 166 -0.46 -0.61 -10.05
N PHE A 167 -1.52 -1.33 -10.39
CA PHE A 167 -2.89 -1.04 -9.98
C PHE A 167 -3.19 -1.61 -8.60
N PHE A 168 -3.90 -0.86 -7.77
CA PHE A 168 -4.43 -1.31 -6.48
C PHE A 168 -3.41 -2.17 -5.71
N SER A 169 -2.25 -1.58 -5.40
CA SER A 169 -1.23 -2.26 -4.59
C SER A 169 -1.84 -2.73 -3.28
N PHE A 170 -1.46 -3.92 -2.81
CA PHE A 170 -2.07 -4.54 -1.63
C PHE A 170 -1.09 -5.21 -0.69
N LEU A 171 0.18 -5.36 -1.08
CA LEU A 171 1.23 -5.85 -0.21
C LEU A 171 2.41 -4.90 -0.27
N THR A 172 2.93 -4.51 0.89
CA THR A 172 4.22 -3.81 0.99
C THR A 172 5.14 -4.50 1.99
N CYS A 173 6.43 -4.42 1.74
CA CYS A 173 7.44 -4.89 2.68
C CYS A 173 8.51 -3.81 2.88
N GLU A 174 8.93 -3.66 4.12
CA GLU A 174 10.04 -2.81 4.52
C GLU A 174 11.04 -3.61 5.34
N VAL A 175 12.30 -3.50 4.93
CA VAL A 175 13.41 -4.27 5.48
C VAL A 175 14.37 -3.34 6.19
N ARG A 176 14.78 -3.73 7.39
CA ARG A 176 15.72 -2.97 8.22
C ARG A 176 16.87 -3.84 8.67
N THR A 177 18.08 -3.29 8.59
CA THR A 177 19.30 -4.04 8.94
C THR A 177 19.92 -3.57 10.26
N THR A 178 19.30 -2.56 10.89
CA THR A 178 19.73 -1.99 12.17
C THR A 178 18.54 -1.81 13.09
N ASP A 179 18.73 -2.10 14.37
CA ASP A 179 17.85 -1.74 15.49
C ASP A 179 18.14 -0.25 15.83
N PRO A 180 17.18 0.64 16.13
CA PRO A 180 15.76 0.46 16.45
C PRO A 180 14.79 0.94 15.35
N TRP A 181 14.99 0.46 14.12
CA TRP A 181 14.30 0.99 12.94
C TRP A 181 13.07 0.21 12.49
N LEU A 182 12.66 -0.85 13.19
CA LEU A 182 11.46 -1.61 12.80
C LEU A 182 10.17 -0.78 12.93
N ASN A 183 10.13 0.15 13.89
CA ASN A 183 9.02 1.12 13.98
C ASN A 183 9.01 2.11 12.81
N MET A 184 10.18 2.43 12.24
CA MET A 184 10.28 3.22 11.01
C MET A 184 9.74 2.44 9.80
N ALA A 185 10.07 1.14 9.68
CA ALA A 185 9.48 0.27 8.66
C ALA A 185 7.95 0.19 8.82
N ASP A 186 7.44 0.07 10.04
CA ASP A 186 6.01 0.09 10.32
C ASP A 186 5.35 1.41 9.88
N ARG A 187 6.00 2.57 10.07
CA ARG A 187 5.48 3.89 9.62
C ARG A 187 5.38 3.99 8.10
N GLN A 188 6.43 3.56 7.39
CA GLN A 188 6.40 3.55 5.92
C GLN A 188 5.33 2.61 5.39
N ASN A 189 5.25 1.40 5.94
CA ASN A 189 4.25 0.42 5.54
C ASN A 189 2.82 0.93 5.78
N VAL A 190 2.56 1.60 6.90
CA VAL A 190 1.24 2.21 7.18
C VAL A 190 0.96 3.36 6.20
N HIS A 191 1.95 4.19 5.87
CA HIS A 191 1.81 5.22 4.85
C HIS A 191 1.46 4.60 3.49
N SER A 192 2.24 3.64 3.01
CA SER A 192 1.98 2.96 1.73
C SER A 192 0.60 2.30 1.71
N ALA A 193 0.24 1.56 2.77
CA ALA A 193 -1.06 0.90 2.85
C ALA A 193 -2.23 1.90 2.87
N ALA A 194 -2.08 3.08 3.47
CA ALA A 194 -3.13 4.10 3.44
C ALA A 194 -3.37 4.63 2.01
N ILE A 195 -2.32 4.82 1.22
CA ILE A 195 -2.44 5.21 -0.21
C ILE A 195 -3.13 4.08 -1.00
N SER A 196 -2.68 2.84 -0.83
CA SER A 196 -3.27 1.65 -1.45
C SER A 196 -4.78 1.55 -1.17
N ILE A 197 -5.16 1.65 0.09
CA ILE A 197 -6.56 1.51 0.53
C ILE A 197 -7.38 2.72 0.11
N GLY A 198 -6.81 3.93 0.13
CA GLY A 198 -7.47 5.15 -0.32
C GLY A 198 -8.00 5.02 -1.74
N GLY A 199 -7.20 4.46 -2.65
CA GLY A 199 -7.65 4.20 -4.03
C GLY A 199 -8.85 3.25 -4.12
N ILE A 200 -8.88 2.23 -3.27
CA ILE A 200 -10.01 1.28 -3.20
C ILE A 200 -11.24 1.95 -2.60
N VAL A 201 -11.08 2.78 -1.57
CA VAL A 201 -12.19 3.51 -0.95
C VAL A 201 -12.87 4.44 -1.94
N GLU A 202 -12.09 5.20 -2.71
CA GLU A 202 -12.65 6.12 -3.71
C GLU A 202 -13.38 5.38 -4.84
N LEU A 203 -12.83 4.24 -5.30
CA LEU A 203 -13.54 3.34 -6.22
C LEU A 203 -14.90 2.89 -5.64
N PHE A 204 -14.91 2.42 -4.40
CA PHE A 204 -16.13 1.89 -3.77
C PHE A 204 -17.14 2.98 -3.43
N ARG A 205 -16.69 4.21 -3.12
CA ARG A 205 -17.57 5.38 -2.99
C ARG A 205 -18.21 5.74 -4.32
N ALA A 206 -17.42 5.84 -5.38
CA ALA A 206 -17.92 6.15 -6.72
C ALA A 206 -18.93 5.09 -7.21
N ALA A 207 -18.77 3.83 -6.79
CA ALA A 207 -19.72 2.76 -7.07
C ALA A 207 -20.93 2.71 -6.11
N GLY A 208 -21.05 3.60 -5.12
CA GLY A 208 -22.15 3.61 -4.13
C GLY A 208 -22.10 2.45 -3.12
N ARG A 209 -20.93 1.85 -2.90
CA ARG A 209 -20.75 0.55 -2.23
C ARG A 209 -19.73 0.58 -1.10
N ALA A 210 -19.37 1.77 -0.61
CA ALA A 210 -18.38 1.95 0.46
C ALA A 210 -18.66 1.11 1.71
N HIS A 211 -19.94 0.84 2.03
CA HIS A 211 -20.34 -0.01 3.15
C HIS A 211 -19.79 -1.46 3.07
N GLU A 212 -19.50 -1.98 1.86
CA GLU A 212 -18.99 -3.35 1.67
C GLU A 212 -17.54 -3.53 2.12
N ILE A 213 -16.82 -2.43 2.30
CA ILE A 213 -15.39 -2.43 2.64
C ILE A 213 -15.11 -1.78 4.00
N ASP A 214 -16.15 -1.33 4.72
CA ASP A 214 -15.99 -0.83 6.08
C ASP A 214 -15.40 -1.92 6.99
N ARG A 215 -14.25 -1.63 7.59
CA ARG A 215 -13.49 -2.52 8.47
C ARG A 215 -12.99 -3.82 7.82
N GLU A 216 -13.07 -3.93 6.50
CA GLU A 216 -12.47 -5.03 5.75
C GLU A 216 -10.96 -4.83 5.58
N ILE A 217 -10.17 -5.89 5.76
CA ILE A 217 -8.74 -5.85 5.42
C ILE A 217 -8.58 -5.83 3.90
N LEU A 218 -7.97 -4.76 3.41
CA LEU A 218 -7.80 -4.48 1.98
C LEU A 218 -6.33 -4.46 1.53
N ALA A 219 -5.40 -4.32 2.46
CA ALA A 219 -3.96 -4.42 2.18
C ALA A 219 -3.23 -5.08 3.34
N PHE A 220 -2.02 -5.55 3.08
CA PHE A 220 -1.12 -6.18 4.04
C PHE A 220 0.23 -5.50 4.00
N SER A 221 0.93 -5.53 5.14
CA SER A 221 2.31 -5.12 5.15
C SER A 221 3.18 -6.03 6.00
N VAL A 222 4.45 -6.09 5.63
CA VAL A 222 5.46 -6.87 6.33
C VAL A 222 6.62 -5.95 6.69
N SER A 223 6.96 -5.93 7.97
CA SER A 223 8.16 -5.24 8.45
C SER A 223 9.08 -6.28 9.03
N HIS A 224 10.34 -6.31 8.60
CA HIS A 224 11.29 -7.22 9.21
C HIS A 224 12.70 -6.65 9.32
N ASP A 225 13.43 -7.19 10.28
CA ASP A 225 14.86 -7.06 10.37
C ASP A 225 15.52 -8.45 10.44
N GLN A 226 16.77 -8.48 10.89
CA GLN A 226 17.53 -9.72 11.02
C GLN A 226 17.03 -10.68 12.12
N THR A 227 16.18 -10.21 13.03
CA THR A 227 15.73 -10.88 14.26
C THR A 227 14.23 -10.84 14.50
N VAL A 228 13.49 -9.92 13.90
CA VAL A 228 12.06 -9.73 14.16
C VAL A 228 11.30 -9.58 12.86
N MET A 229 10.10 -10.15 12.82
CA MET A 229 9.15 -10.01 11.72
C MET A 229 7.78 -9.62 12.25
N ARG A 230 7.11 -8.69 11.56
CA ARG A 230 5.75 -8.22 11.87
C ARG A 230 4.91 -8.23 10.60
N ILE A 231 3.69 -8.76 10.69
CA ILE A 231 2.70 -8.70 9.61
C ILE A 231 1.48 -7.96 10.13
N TYR A 232 0.99 -7.01 9.34
CA TYR A 232 -0.23 -6.26 9.61
C TYR A 232 -1.21 -6.39 8.44
N GLY A 233 -2.49 -6.41 8.77
CA GLY A 233 -3.57 -6.13 7.82
C GLY A 233 -4.02 -4.69 7.99
N HIS A 234 -4.33 -4.00 6.90
CA HIS A 234 -4.74 -2.60 6.90
C HIS A 234 -6.16 -2.49 6.35
N TYR A 235 -6.96 -1.61 6.95
CA TYR A 235 -8.39 -1.50 6.66
C TYR A 235 -8.88 -0.06 6.85
N PRO A 236 -9.91 0.35 6.09
CA PRO A 236 -10.58 1.61 6.32
C PRO A 236 -11.69 1.46 7.37
N VAL A 237 -11.98 2.54 8.09
CA VAL A 237 -13.19 2.75 8.87
C VAL A 237 -13.94 3.89 8.19
N ILE A 238 -15.08 3.57 7.61
CA ILE A 238 -15.81 4.48 6.73
C ILE A 238 -17.04 4.99 7.47
N THR A 239 -17.17 6.30 7.47
CA THR A 239 -18.38 7.05 7.80
C THR A 239 -18.82 7.83 6.57
N ASP A 240 -20.03 8.37 6.57
CA ASP A 240 -20.63 8.97 5.37
C ASP A 240 -19.70 9.96 4.66
N GLU A 241 -19.03 10.85 5.41
CA GLU A 241 -18.15 11.88 4.84
C GLU A 241 -16.65 11.64 5.03
N LYS A 242 -16.27 10.73 5.95
CA LYS A 242 -14.86 10.56 6.37
C LYS A 242 -14.41 9.11 6.34
N THR A 243 -13.15 8.91 6.01
CA THR A 243 -12.47 7.61 6.11
C THR A 243 -11.26 7.76 7.01
N ALA A 244 -11.15 6.88 8.00
CA ALA A 244 -9.92 6.68 8.75
C ALA A 244 -9.28 5.36 8.35
N TYR A 245 -7.95 5.27 8.37
CA TYR A 245 -7.19 4.08 8.02
C TYR A 245 -6.53 3.52 9.27
N HIS A 246 -6.68 2.22 9.47
CA HIS A 246 -6.17 1.53 10.66
C HIS A 246 -5.39 0.28 10.26
N ARG A 247 -4.55 -0.20 11.18
CA ARG A 247 -3.86 -1.49 11.06
C ARG A 247 -4.32 -2.49 12.12
N TYR A 248 -4.24 -3.76 11.78
CA TYR A 248 -4.52 -4.91 12.63
C TYR A 248 -3.28 -5.80 12.71
N PRO A 249 -2.73 -6.06 13.90
CA PRO A 249 -1.58 -6.95 14.06
C PRO A 249 -1.98 -8.41 13.75
N ILE A 250 -1.31 -9.03 12.78
CA ILE A 250 -1.55 -10.43 12.38
C ILE A 250 -0.49 -11.34 13.00
N TYR A 251 0.78 -10.99 12.81
CA TYR A 251 1.93 -11.69 13.37
C TYR A 251 2.95 -10.71 13.94
N ALA A 252 3.59 -11.11 15.03
CA ALA A 252 4.81 -10.51 15.55
C ALA A 252 5.63 -11.63 16.18
N PHE A 253 6.80 -11.94 15.62
CA PHE A 253 7.64 -13.00 16.14
C PHE A 253 9.13 -12.74 15.91
N THR A 254 9.95 -13.41 16.72
CA THR A 254 11.40 -13.43 16.57
C THR A 254 11.81 -14.50 15.56
N ILE A 255 12.71 -14.14 14.66
CA ILE A 255 13.46 -15.02 13.78
C ILE A 255 14.71 -15.45 14.52
N SER A 256 14.81 -16.73 14.84
CA SER A 256 16.00 -17.31 15.48
C SER A 256 16.33 -18.66 14.88
N PRO A 257 17.61 -19.10 14.95
CA PRO A 257 18.02 -20.40 14.44
C PRO A 257 17.22 -21.57 15.05
N GLN A 258 16.78 -21.41 16.29
CA GLN A 258 16.05 -22.42 17.05
C GLN A 258 14.55 -22.44 16.74
N CYS A 259 14.02 -21.49 15.95
CA CYS A 259 12.59 -21.33 15.70
C CYS A 259 12.27 -21.16 14.19
N THR A 260 12.66 -22.15 13.38
CA THR A 260 12.40 -22.15 11.92
C THR A 260 10.91 -22.21 11.55
N LYS A 261 10.04 -22.70 12.45
CA LYS A 261 8.58 -22.73 12.27
C LYS A 261 7.98 -21.34 12.02
N ASN A 262 8.53 -20.31 12.67
CA ASN A 262 8.03 -18.94 12.54
C ASN A 262 8.27 -18.38 11.14
N ARG A 263 9.42 -18.68 10.52
CA ARG A 263 9.73 -18.28 9.14
C ARG A 263 8.71 -18.80 8.14
N TRP A 264 8.42 -20.11 8.21
CA TRP A 264 7.45 -20.73 7.31
C TRP A 264 6.05 -20.17 7.50
N SER A 265 5.73 -19.60 8.67
CA SER A 265 4.43 -18.98 8.92
C SER A 265 4.22 -17.71 8.09
N ALA A 266 5.27 -16.90 7.88
CA ALA A 266 5.22 -15.73 7.01
C ALA A 266 4.96 -16.12 5.55
N TYR A 267 5.79 -17.06 5.09
CA TYR A 267 5.76 -17.57 3.74
C TYR A 267 4.40 -18.20 3.42
N GLN A 268 3.92 -19.10 4.30
CA GLN A 268 2.61 -19.74 4.22
C GLN A 268 1.49 -18.71 4.22
N PHE A 269 1.55 -17.70 5.09
CA PHE A 269 0.55 -16.64 5.13
C PHE A 269 0.47 -15.90 3.78
N THR A 270 1.60 -15.50 3.21
CA THR A 270 1.65 -14.81 1.92
C THR A 270 1.19 -15.71 0.77
N MET A 271 1.56 -16.99 0.77
CA MET A 271 1.04 -17.95 -0.21
C MET A 271 -0.48 -18.10 -0.11
N ASN A 272 -1.01 -18.31 1.10
CA ASN A 272 -2.44 -18.39 1.33
C ASN A 272 -3.16 -17.10 0.91
N MET A 273 -2.54 -15.94 1.11
CA MET A 273 -3.05 -14.65 0.65
C MET A 273 -3.13 -14.61 -0.87
N TYR A 274 -2.09 -15.06 -1.60
CA TYR A 274 -2.13 -15.16 -3.05
C TYR A 274 -3.14 -16.21 -3.56
N ASP A 275 -3.27 -17.34 -2.90
CA ASP A 275 -4.15 -18.43 -3.33
C ASP A 275 -5.62 -18.15 -3.03
N THR A 276 -5.92 -17.54 -1.90
CA THR A 276 -7.28 -17.39 -1.38
C THR A 276 -7.75 -15.96 -1.42
N TRP A 277 -7.03 -15.03 -0.81
CA TRP A 277 -7.52 -13.66 -0.66
C TRP A 277 -7.45 -12.87 -1.97
N MET A 278 -6.32 -12.93 -2.67
CA MET A 278 -6.04 -12.12 -3.86
C MET A 278 -7.09 -12.32 -4.98
N PRO A 279 -7.50 -13.55 -5.35
CA PRO A 279 -8.52 -13.73 -6.39
C PRO A 279 -9.88 -13.15 -6.00
N HIS A 280 -10.27 -13.30 -4.74
CA HIS A 280 -11.51 -12.72 -4.22
C HIS A 280 -11.44 -11.19 -4.18
N HIS A 281 -10.28 -10.65 -3.82
CA HIS A 281 -10.04 -9.21 -3.82
C HIS A 281 -10.12 -8.62 -5.25
N LEU A 282 -9.47 -9.26 -6.23
CA LEU A 282 -9.57 -8.87 -7.64
C LEU A 282 -11.01 -8.92 -8.16
N ALA A 283 -11.74 -10.00 -7.86
CA ALA A 283 -13.15 -10.11 -8.24
C ALA A 283 -14.01 -9.02 -7.60
N LYS A 284 -13.75 -8.69 -6.33
CA LYS A 284 -14.40 -7.59 -5.60
C LYS A 284 -14.13 -6.23 -6.28
N LEU A 285 -12.89 -5.95 -6.68
CA LEU A 285 -12.52 -4.73 -7.41
C LEU A 285 -13.23 -4.65 -8.76
N ARG A 286 -13.14 -5.69 -9.60
CA ARG A 286 -13.85 -5.74 -10.90
C ARG A 286 -15.34 -5.53 -10.75
N ARG A 287 -15.96 -6.12 -9.72
CA ARG A 287 -17.39 -5.95 -9.43
C ARG A 287 -17.73 -4.50 -9.09
N ALA A 288 -16.86 -3.75 -8.44
CA ALA A 288 -17.06 -2.32 -8.18
C ALA A 288 -16.83 -1.48 -9.44
N ILE A 289 -15.77 -1.76 -10.21
CA ILE A 289 -15.44 -1.06 -11.46
C ILE A 289 -16.59 -1.16 -12.46
N ASN A 290 -17.18 -2.35 -12.63
CA ASN A 290 -18.28 -2.57 -13.57
C ASN A 290 -19.59 -1.85 -13.18
N GLN A 291 -19.67 -1.25 -11.99
CA GLN A 291 -20.80 -0.41 -11.57
C GLN A 291 -20.57 1.08 -11.82
N LEU A 292 -19.33 1.49 -12.13
CA LEU A 292 -19.05 2.87 -12.51
C LEU A 292 -19.67 3.17 -13.89
N PRO A 293 -20.10 4.41 -14.16
CA PRO A 293 -20.62 4.78 -15.48
C PRO A 293 -19.53 4.62 -16.55
N LEU A 294 -19.92 4.08 -17.72
CA LEU A 294 -19.03 4.07 -18.88
C LEU A 294 -18.99 5.49 -19.47
N PRO A 295 -17.81 6.08 -19.72
CA PRO A 295 -17.74 7.41 -20.31
C PRO A 295 -18.30 7.39 -21.75
N PRO A 296 -18.91 8.49 -22.24
CA PRO A 296 -19.50 8.55 -23.58
C PRO A 296 -18.54 8.25 -24.73
N ASN A 297 -17.23 8.49 -24.55
CA ASN A 297 -16.17 8.18 -25.50
C ASN A 297 -15.21 7.13 -24.90
N ALA A 298 -15.69 5.90 -24.79
CA ALA A 298 -14.98 4.80 -24.11
C ALA A 298 -13.63 4.45 -24.76
N ASP A 299 -13.54 4.52 -26.10
CA ASP A 299 -12.29 4.22 -26.81
C ASP A 299 -11.19 5.24 -26.49
N ALA A 300 -11.54 6.53 -26.46
CA ALA A 300 -10.61 7.58 -26.05
C ALA A 300 -10.24 7.46 -24.56
N ALA A 301 -11.22 7.17 -23.70
CA ALA A 301 -10.98 6.97 -22.26
C ALA A 301 -10.06 5.76 -21.99
N TYR A 302 -10.20 4.68 -22.76
CA TYR A 302 -9.29 3.54 -22.70
C TYR A 302 -7.89 3.92 -23.20
N ALA A 303 -7.78 4.66 -24.30
CA ALA A 303 -6.50 5.12 -24.80
C ALA A 303 -5.79 5.96 -23.73
N ASP A 304 -6.47 6.95 -23.14
CA ASP A 304 -5.93 7.78 -22.05
C ASP A 304 -5.49 6.94 -20.85
N ALA A 305 -6.30 5.96 -20.44
CA ALA A 305 -5.96 5.01 -19.37
C ALA A 305 -4.71 4.17 -19.71
N SER A 306 -4.60 3.72 -20.96
CA SER A 306 -3.46 2.93 -21.44
C SER A 306 -2.21 3.79 -21.63
N TYR A 307 -2.35 5.08 -21.94
CA TYR A 307 -1.25 6.03 -21.91
C TYR A 307 -0.82 6.31 -20.48
N ALA A 308 -1.78 6.32 -19.54
CA ALA A 308 -1.51 6.59 -18.13
C ALA A 308 -0.56 5.60 -17.45
N THR A 309 -0.42 4.44 -18.07
CA THR A 309 0.39 3.34 -17.56
C THR A 309 1.73 3.16 -18.28
N THR A 310 2.03 4.02 -19.27
CA THR A 310 3.31 3.96 -19.98
C THR A 310 4.44 4.56 -19.12
N PRO A 311 5.60 3.90 -19.03
CA PRO A 311 6.75 4.49 -18.35
C PRO A 311 7.25 5.69 -19.15
N GLN A 312 6.88 6.91 -18.71
CA GLN A 312 7.48 8.13 -19.26
C GLN A 312 8.75 8.46 -18.48
N ALA A 313 9.86 8.57 -19.19
CA ALA A 313 11.04 9.26 -18.69
C ALA A 313 10.61 10.70 -18.37
N VAL A 314 10.86 11.14 -17.14
CA VAL A 314 10.59 12.48 -16.60
C VAL A 314 10.75 13.55 -17.70
N VAL A 315 9.64 14.02 -18.27
CA VAL A 315 9.70 15.13 -19.22
C VAL A 315 9.94 16.38 -18.37
N SER A 316 11.11 16.96 -18.52
CA SER A 316 11.49 18.23 -17.93
C SER A 316 10.44 19.28 -18.28
N HIS A 317 10.05 20.07 -17.27
CA HIS A 317 9.13 21.19 -17.38
C HIS A 317 9.40 22.05 -18.64
N ALA A 318 8.56 21.91 -19.65
CA ALA A 318 8.44 22.86 -20.74
C ALA A 318 6.95 23.07 -21.04
N ALA A 319 6.53 24.33 -20.94
CA ALA A 319 5.16 24.80 -20.90
C ALA A 319 4.30 24.34 -22.08
N LEU A 320 3.06 23.91 -21.81
CA LEU A 320 2.03 23.71 -22.84
C LEU A 320 0.61 24.04 -22.33
N PRO A 321 -0.35 24.31 -23.25
CA PRO A 321 -1.35 25.37 -23.13
C PRO A 321 -2.67 24.92 -22.47
N ARG A 322 -3.42 25.90 -21.99
CA ARG A 322 -4.77 25.75 -21.42
C ARG A 322 -5.73 25.12 -22.44
N ALA A 323 -6.28 23.95 -22.12
CA ALA A 323 -7.46 23.41 -22.80
C ALA A 323 -8.54 22.92 -21.81
N VAL A 324 -9.71 23.52 -22.00
CA VAL A 324 -11.10 23.18 -21.66
C VAL A 324 -11.34 22.05 -20.62
N VAL A 325 -11.79 22.47 -19.44
CA VAL A 325 -12.23 21.60 -18.33
C VAL A 325 -13.73 21.29 -18.49
N SER A 326 -14.10 20.00 -18.48
CA SER A 326 -15.49 19.53 -18.46
C SER A 326 -16.16 19.79 -17.10
N PRO A 327 -17.47 20.14 -17.03
CA PRO A 327 -18.15 20.54 -15.79
C PRO A 327 -18.13 19.49 -14.66
N VAL A 328 -17.96 18.20 -14.97
CA VAL A 328 -17.86 17.12 -13.97
C VAL A 328 -16.53 17.18 -13.21
N ARG A 329 -15.48 17.77 -13.78
CA ARG A 329 -14.15 17.90 -13.16
C ARG A 329 -14.10 18.97 -12.07
N GLN A 330 -15.00 19.95 -12.05
CA GLN A 330 -15.03 21.00 -11.03
C GLN A 330 -15.50 20.47 -9.66
N LEU A 331 -16.43 19.52 -9.62
CA LEU A 331 -16.97 19.00 -8.35
C LEU A 331 -15.97 18.15 -7.58
N VAL A 332 -15.15 17.34 -8.25
CA VAL A 332 -14.15 16.48 -7.58
C VAL A 332 -12.88 17.25 -7.22
N SER A 333 -12.44 18.19 -8.08
CA SER A 333 -11.20 18.95 -7.80
C SER A 333 -11.42 20.04 -6.75
N GLN A 334 -12.58 20.71 -6.73
CA GLN A 334 -12.86 21.74 -5.72
C GLN A 334 -13.09 21.10 -4.35
N ASP A 335 -13.75 19.95 -4.23
CA ASP A 335 -13.95 19.34 -2.91
C ASP A 335 -12.63 18.79 -2.31
N LEU A 336 -11.67 18.35 -3.14
CA LEU A 336 -10.35 17.94 -2.67
C LEU A 336 -9.44 19.13 -2.32
N THR A 337 -9.31 20.14 -3.19
CA THR A 337 -8.43 21.30 -2.92
C THR A 337 -8.93 22.18 -1.78
N THR A 338 -10.25 22.43 -1.69
CA THR A 338 -10.81 23.24 -0.61
C THR A 338 -10.70 22.56 0.77
N ARG A 339 -10.71 21.21 0.81
CA ARG A 339 -10.46 20.43 2.04
C ARG A 339 -8.99 20.44 2.48
N PHE A 340 -8.04 20.64 1.57
CA PHE A 340 -6.61 20.75 1.90
C PHE A 340 -6.19 22.16 2.35
N ASP A 341 -6.78 23.22 1.78
CA ASP A 341 -6.43 24.61 2.13
C ASP A 341 -7.02 25.07 3.47
N PHE A 342 -8.18 24.53 3.88
CA PHE A 342 -8.82 24.90 5.16
C PHE A 342 -8.00 24.50 6.40
N CYS A 343 -7.09 23.53 6.27
CA CYS A 343 -6.20 23.14 7.37
C CYS A 343 -5.03 24.13 7.59
N PHE A 344 -4.64 24.91 6.57
CA PHE A 344 -3.56 25.88 6.73
C PHE A 344 -4.03 27.20 7.36
N SER A 345 -5.25 27.65 7.10
CA SER A 345 -5.83 28.85 7.73
C SER A 345 -6.26 28.65 9.18
N GLY A 346 -6.62 27.42 9.57
CA GLY A 346 -6.96 27.07 10.96
C GLY A 346 -5.75 27.03 11.92
N LEU A 347 -4.54 26.81 11.40
CA LEU A 347 -3.30 26.78 12.19
C LEU A 347 -2.75 28.17 12.50
N THR A 348 -2.99 29.16 11.64
CA THR A 348 -2.59 30.56 11.91
C THR A 348 -3.56 31.28 12.86
N GLY A 349 -4.85 30.95 12.83
CA GLY A 349 -5.83 31.51 13.78
C GLY A 349 -5.65 31.06 15.23
N ARG A 350 -5.24 29.80 15.46
CA ARG A 350 -5.05 29.26 16.83
C ARG A 350 -3.70 29.59 17.48
N LEU A 351 -2.72 30.08 16.71
CA LEU A 351 -1.45 30.56 17.26
C LEU A 351 -1.53 32.01 17.77
N GLN A 352 -2.50 32.81 17.32
CA GLN A 352 -2.75 34.14 17.88
C GLN A 352 -3.57 34.11 19.18
N GLU A 353 -4.44 33.12 19.38
CA GLU A 353 -5.18 32.97 20.65
C GLU A 353 -4.31 32.45 21.80
N PHE A 354 -3.20 31.76 21.52
CA PHE A 354 -2.28 31.28 22.57
C PHE A 354 -1.26 32.33 23.05
N GLN A 355 -1.06 33.43 22.31
CA GLN A 355 -0.21 34.54 22.77
C GLN A 355 -0.97 35.59 23.58
N GLY A 356 -2.31 35.52 23.64
CA GLY A 356 -3.14 36.41 24.47
C GLY A 356 -3.34 35.96 25.92
N PHE A 357 -2.91 34.75 26.30
CA PHE A 357 -3.20 34.15 27.61
C PHE A 357 -2.02 34.15 28.61
N LEU A 358 -0.86 34.68 28.22
CA LEU A 358 0.32 34.83 29.08
C LEU A 358 0.72 36.30 29.19
N GLY A 359 -0.21 37.12 29.68
CA GLY A 359 0.04 38.48 30.14
C GLY A 359 0.08 38.53 31.67
N PHE A 360 1.30 38.70 32.21
CA PHE A 360 1.65 39.29 33.51
C PHE A 360 0.51 39.68 34.47
N GLN A 361 0.51 39.09 35.67
CA GLN A 361 0.36 39.86 36.92
C GLN A 361 1.39 39.37 37.94
N GLY A 362 2.21 40.31 38.40
CA GLY A 362 3.13 40.12 39.50
C GLY A 362 2.54 40.56 40.85
N LEU A 363 3.41 40.44 41.86
CA LEU A 363 3.35 40.92 43.25
C LEU A 363 2.61 39.99 44.24
N GLN A 364 3.34 39.36 45.16
CA GLN A 364 4.01 40.01 46.30
C GLN A 364 5.37 39.40 46.60
#